data_AF-A0A380H722-F1
#
_entry.id   AF-A0A380H722-F1
#
_cell.length_a   1.000
_cell.length_b   1.000
_cell.length_c   1.000
_cell.angle_alpha   90.00
_cell.angle_beta   90.00
_cell.angle_gamma   90.00
#
_symmetry.space_group_name_H-M   'P 1'
#
loop_
_entity.id
_entity.type
_entity.pdbx_description
1 polymer ?
#
loop_
_entity_poly.entity_id
_entity_poly.type
_entity_poly.pdbx_seq_one_letter_code
_entity_poly.pdbx_strand_id
1 'polypeptide(L)'
;MIKNIPKKRLTMREIWSECEYLNSLNKEEKNQYKSLTIDKKREILKYFKTTKNHNDVSKDNKLNSFFKKRGIEHPSITLINATDKNRVDVFVNKLGNMTGMLSMNLEKQMNYNYHMSQLNQNFINTALLNKIINQNDEIIELLKIIENKE
;
A
#
# COMPACT_ATOMS: atom_id res chain seq x y z
N MET A 1 13.24 1.14 27.54
CA MET A 1 12.01 1.63 28.23
C MET A 1 10.82 0.80 27.78
N ILE A 2 10.28 -0.05 28.65
CA ILE A 2 9.04 -0.80 28.38
C ILE A 2 7.90 0.23 28.39
N LYS A 3 7.34 0.55 27.21
CA LYS A 3 6.17 1.44 27.12
C LYS A 3 5.02 0.75 27.86
N ASN A 4 4.62 1.29 29.02
CA ASN A 4 3.45 0.83 29.74
C ASN A 4 2.21 0.95 28.84
N ILE A 5 1.72 -0.18 28.35
CA ILE A 5 0.54 -0.24 27.50
C ILE A 5 -0.68 0.15 28.35
N PRO A 6 -1.56 1.07 27.89
CA PRO A 6 -2.72 1.48 28.66
C PRO A 6 -3.64 0.29 28.93
N LYS A 7 -3.87 -0.05 30.21
CA LYS A 7 -4.72 -1.20 30.59
C LYS A 7 -6.22 -0.95 30.36
N LYS A 8 -6.66 0.31 30.36
CA LYS A 8 -8.08 0.72 30.27
C LYS A 8 -8.54 1.17 28.89
N ARG A 9 -7.66 1.20 27.88
CA ARG A 9 -8.02 1.58 26.51
C ARG A 9 -7.07 1.00 25.49
N LEU A 10 -7.54 0.83 24.27
CA LEU A 10 -6.71 0.52 23.11
C LEU A 10 -5.88 1.75 22.72
N THR A 11 -4.68 1.50 22.20
CA THR A 11 -3.82 2.52 21.59
C THR A 11 -4.36 2.92 20.22
N MET A 12 -3.99 4.10 19.71
CA MET A 12 -4.43 4.55 18.38
C MET A 12 -4.18 3.53 17.26
N ARG A 13 -3.04 2.83 17.32
CA ARG A 13 -2.71 1.78 16.35
C ARG A 13 -3.60 0.54 16.49
N GLU A 14 -4.01 0.20 17.71
CA GLU A 14 -4.96 -0.89 17.97
C GLU A 14 -6.39 -0.50 17.55
N ILE A 15 -6.80 0.75 17.77
CA ILE A 15 -8.12 1.29 17.35
C ILE A 15 -8.28 1.21 15.83
N TRP A 16 -7.24 1.56 15.05
CA TRP A 16 -7.28 1.40 13.59
C TRP A 16 -7.43 -0.06 13.15
N SER A 17 -6.75 -0.97 13.84
CA SER A 17 -6.89 -2.41 13.55
C SER A 17 -8.24 -2.96 14.00
N GLU A 18 -8.81 -2.40 15.07
CA GLU A 18 -10.16 -2.70 15.54
C GLU A 18 -11.22 -2.28 14.53
N CYS A 19 -11.11 -1.10 13.91
CA CYS A 19 -12.00 -0.70 12.82
C CYS A 19 -11.97 -1.70 11.65
N GLU A 20 -10.78 -2.14 11.23
CA GLU A 20 -10.64 -3.14 10.17
C GLU A 20 -11.26 -4.49 10.54
N TYR A 21 -10.99 -4.96 11.77
CA TYR A 21 -11.54 -6.22 12.27
C TYR A 21 -13.06 -6.16 12.37
N LEU A 22 -13.62 -5.08 12.95
CA LEU A 22 -15.05 -4.88 13.03
C LEU A 22 -15.71 -4.88 11.65
N ASN A 23 -15.06 -4.37 10.61
CA ASN A 23 -15.62 -4.41 9.25
C ASN A 23 -15.74 -5.82 8.68
N SER A 24 -14.96 -6.78 9.16
CA SER A 24 -15.07 -8.21 8.77
C SER A 24 -16.15 -8.98 9.52
N LEU A 25 -16.76 -8.40 10.56
CA LEU A 25 -17.71 -9.06 11.44
C LEU A 25 -19.18 -8.68 11.13
N ASN A 26 -20.08 -9.62 11.40
CA ASN A 26 -21.52 -9.40 11.38
C ASN A 26 -22.03 -8.65 12.63
N LYS A 27 -23.28 -8.18 12.59
CA LYS A 27 -23.86 -7.32 13.64
C LYS A 27 -23.82 -7.95 15.04
N GLU A 28 -24.05 -9.25 15.14
CA GLU A 28 -24.02 -10.01 16.41
C GLU A 28 -22.60 -10.18 16.94
N GLU A 29 -21.66 -10.55 16.06
CA GLU A 29 -20.24 -10.70 16.40
C GLU A 29 -19.61 -9.36 16.82
N LYS A 30 -20.03 -8.25 16.21
CA LYS A 30 -19.65 -6.89 16.65
C LYS A 30 -20.09 -6.62 18.08
N ASN A 31 -21.29 -7.05 18.45
CA ASN A 31 -21.81 -6.85 19.81
C ASN A 31 -21.08 -7.73 20.82
N GLN A 32 -20.81 -8.99 20.46
CA GLN A 32 -19.99 -9.90 21.26
C GLN A 32 -18.57 -9.37 21.45
N TYR A 33 -17.94 -8.88 20.39
CA TYR A 33 -16.60 -8.29 20.49
C TYR A 33 -16.61 -7.04 21.37
N LYS A 34 -17.62 -6.18 21.27
CA LYS A 34 -17.74 -4.96 22.09
C LYS A 34 -17.83 -5.25 23.58
N SER A 35 -18.48 -6.35 23.99
CA SER A 35 -18.61 -6.75 25.39
C SER A 35 -17.35 -7.37 26.00
N LEU A 36 -16.33 -7.69 25.19
CA LEU A 36 -15.07 -8.25 25.67
C LEU A 36 -14.23 -7.24 26.46
N THR A 37 -13.47 -7.78 27.41
CA THR A 37 -12.38 -7.07 28.10
C THR A 37 -11.28 -6.66 27.12
N ILE A 38 -10.58 -5.57 27.41
CA ILE A 38 -9.53 -5.01 26.54
C ILE A 38 -8.41 -6.00 26.24
N ASP A 39 -8.04 -6.85 27.21
CA ASP A 39 -6.97 -7.83 26.99
C ASP A 39 -7.37 -8.91 25.97
N LYS A 40 -8.60 -9.43 26.07
CA LYS A 40 -9.17 -10.33 25.05
C LYS A 40 -9.27 -9.66 23.67
N LYS A 41 -9.66 -8.38 23.61
CA LYS A 41 -9.65 -7.62 22.35
C LYS A 41 -8.25 -7.57 21.73
N ARG A 42 -7.21 -7.35 22.53
CA ARG A 42 -5.82 -7.35 22.05
C ARG A 42 -5.36 -8.69 21.49
N GLU A 43 -5.72 -9.79 22.14
CA GLU A 43 -5.40 -11.14 21.67
C GLU A 43 -6.03 -11.40 20.31
N ILE A 44 -7.32 -11.07 20.16
CA ILE A 44 -8.06 -11.19 18.89
C ILE A 44 -7.41 -10.32 17.81
N LEU A 45 -7.09 -9.05 18.11
CA LEU A 45 -6.44 -8.15 17.15
C LEU A 45 -5.03 -8.63 16.76
N LYS A 46 -4.30 -9.28 17.67
CA LYS A 46 -2.98 -9.87 17.39
C LYS A 46 -3.11 -11.09 16.48
N TYR A 47 -4.08 -11.95 16.74
CA TYR A 47 -4.39 -13.10 15.89
C TYR A 47 -4.85 -12.64 14.49
N PHE A 48 -5.76 -11.67 14.40
CA PHE A 48 -6.22 -11.08 13.15
C PHE A 48 -5.08 -10.49 12.31
N LYS A 49 -4.13 -9.80 12.94
CA LYS A 49 -2.93 -9.28 12.25
C LYS A 49 -2.02 -10.38 11.72
N THR A 50 -1.84 -11.45 12.50
CA THR A 50 -0.94 -12.54 12.11
C THR A 50 -1.53 -13.38 10.98
N THR A 51 -2.84 -13.66 11.00
CA THR A 51 -3.54 -14.34 9.89
C THR A 51 -3.61 -13.49 8.62
N LYS A 52 -3.85 -12.17 8.74
CA LYS A 52 -3.83 -11.25 7.60
C LYS A 52 -2.46 -11.20 6.90
N ASN A 53 -1.37 -11.26 7.67
CA ASN A 53 -0.01 -11.30 7.12
C ASN A 53 0.34 -12.65 6.48
N HIS A 54 -0.35 -13.75 6.85
CA HIS A 54 -0.08 -15.09 6.33
C HIS A 54 -0.79 -15.36 4.99
N ASN A 55 -1.87 -14.64 4.71
CA ASN A 55 -2.55 -14.62 3.41
C ASN A 55 -1.94 -13.60 2.44
N ASP A 56 -0.65 -13.33 2.59
CA ASP A 56 0.10 -12.43 1.70
C ASP A 56 0.13 -13.04 0.30
N VAL A 57 -0.88 -12.64 -0.49
CA VAL A 57 -0.88 -12.64 -1.94
C VAL A 57 0.54 -12.27 -2.39
N SER A 58 1.17 -13.13 -3.19
CA SER A 58 2.56 -13.04 -3.66
C SER A 58 3.02 -11.58 -3.79
N LYS A 59 4.23 -11.26 -3.32
CA LYS A 59 4.82 -9.90 -3.42
C LYS A 59 4.62 -9.25 -4.79
N ASP A 60 4.67 -10.05 -5.86
CA ASP A 60 4.49 -9.60 -7.24
C ASP A 60 3.07 -9.07 -7.48
N ASN A 61 2.05 -9.71 -6.90
CA ASN A 61 0.65 -9.24 -6.97
C ASN A 61 0.45 -7.92 -6.23
N LYS A 62 1.19 -7.65 -5.16
CA LYS A 62 1.10 -6.37 -4.43
C LYS A 62 1.65 -5.22 -5.25
N LEU A 63 2.83 -5.37 -5.84
CA LEU A 63 3.41 -4.33 -6.69
C LEU A 63 2.58 -4.12 -7.95
N ASN A 64 2.10 -5.18 -8.59
CA ASN A 64 1.18 -5.07 -9.71
C ASN A 64 -0.09 -4.30 -9.33
N SER A 65 -0.68 -4.56 -8.16
CA SER A 65 -1.84 -3.79 -7.68
C SER A 65 -1.50 -2.32 -7.38
N PHE A 66 -0.28 -2.04 -6.89
CA PHE A 66 0.21 -0.69 -6.62
C PHE A 66 0.34 0.13 -7.91
N PHE A 67 0.86 -0.48 -8.97
CA PHE A 67 1.02 0.13 -10.29
C PHE A 67 -0.30 0.31 -11.03
N LYS A 68 -1.19 -0.69 -10.99
CA LYS A 68 -2.54 -0.59 -11.59
C LYS A 68 -3.34 0.59 -11.05
N LYS A 69 -3.29 0.82 -9.73
CA LYS A 69 -3.93 1.99 -9.09
C LYS A 69 -3.39 3.34 -9.58
N ARG A 70 -2.25 3.35 -10.26
CA ARG A 70 -1.55 4.54 -10.77
C ARG A 70 -1.55 4.59 -12.31
N GLY A 71 -2.39 3.78 -12.95
CA GLY A 71 -2.55 3.77 -14.42
C GLY A 71 -1.48 2.96 -15.16
N ILE A 72 -0.71 2.13 -14.45
CA ILE A 72 0.30 1.25 -15.06
C ILE A 72 -0.21 -0.19 -15.01
N GLU A 73 -0.88 -0.62 -16.09
CA GLU A 73 -1.50 -1.95 -16.17
C GLU A 73 -0.48 -3.08 -16.31
N HIS A 74 0.57 -2.83 -17.10
CA HIS A 74 1.64 -3.78 -17.42
C HIS A 74 3.01 -3.19 -17.08
N PRO A 75 3.37 -3.10 -15.78
CA PRO A 75 4.67 -2.58 -15.39
C PRO A 75 5.79 -3.50 -15.92
N SER A 76 6.79 -2.90 -16.56
CA SER A 76 8.00 -3.59 -17.01
C SER A 76 8.75 -4.18 -15.83
N ILE A 77 9.50 -5.26 -16.08
CA ILE A 77 10.30 -5.94 -15.05
C ILE A 77 11.28 -4.96 -14.40
N THR A 78 11.89 -4.07 -15.20
CA THR A 78 12.79 -3.02 -14.72
C THR A 78 12.12 -2.09 -13.72
N LEU A 79 10.87 -1.67 -14.01
CA LEU A 79 10.10 -0.80 -13.12
C LEU A 79 9.72 -1.52 -11.82
N ILE A 80 9.30 -2.79 -11.90
CA ILE A 80 9.00 -3.62 -10.73
C ILE A 80 10.24 -3.72 -9.84
N ASN A 81 11.37 -4.11 -10.41
CA ASN A 81 12.63 -4.32 -9.68
C ASN A 81 13.14 -3.03 -9.04
N ALA A 82 13.12 -1.91 -9.77
CA ALA A 82 13.54 -0.62 -9.24
C ALA A 82 12.64 -0.16 -8.08
N THR A 83 11.34 -0.41 -8.18
CA THR A 83 10.36 -0.04 -7.15
C THR A 83 10.50 -0.91 -5.91
N ASP A 84 10.67 -2.22 -6.06
CA ASP A 84 10.88 -3.14 -4.93
C ASP A 84 12.20 -2.84 -4.21
N LYS A 85 13.29 -2.68 -4.98
CA LYS A 85 14.63 -2.37 -4.43
C LYS A 85 14.63 -1.08 -3.60
N ASN A 86 13.95 -0.05 -4.08
CA ASN A 86 13.89 1.25 -3.41
C ASN A 86 12.69 1.37 -2.46
N ARG A 87 11.84 0.35 -2.34
CA ARG A 87 10.63 0.32 -1.50
C ARG A 87 9.74 1.56 -1.69
N VAL A 88 9.62 2.02 -2.93
CA VAL A 88 8.86 3.23 -3.30
C VAL A 88 7.39 3.07 -2.91
N ASP A 89 6.85 1.86 -3.01
CA ASP A 89 5.50 1.49 -2.58
C ASP A 89 5.25 1.82 -1.10
N VAL A 90 6.19 1.45 -0.23
CA VAL A 90 6.10 1.69 1.21
C VAL A 90 6.21 3.17 1.53
N PHE A 91 7.14 3.88 0.88
CA PHE A 91 7.30 5.31 1.08
C PHE A 91 6.03 6.07 0.70
N VAL A 92 5.46 5.79 -0.48
CA VAL A 92 4.25 6.47 -0.97
C VAL A 92 3.05 6.14 -0.09
N ASN A 93 2.90 4.89 0.36
CA ASN A 93 1.84 4.52 1.30
C ASN A 93 2.01 5.22 2.66
N LYS A 94 3.24 5.36 3.15
CA LYS A 94 3.53 6.07 4.40
C LYS A 94 3.24 7.57 4.27
N LEU A 95 3.56 8.17 3.12
CA LEU A 95 3.26 9.57 2.86
C LEU A 95 1.75 9.80 2.78
N GLY A 96 1.02 8.97 2.02
CA GLY A 96 -0.44 9.05 1.93
C GLY A 96 -1.16 8.89 3.28
N ASN A 97 -0.58 8.10 4.19
CA ASN A 97 -1.10 7.91 5.55
C ASN A 97 -0.56 8.93 6.57
N MET A 98 0.26 9.89 6.14
CA MET A 98 0.86 10.85 7.05
C MET A 98 -0.21 11.83 7.55
N THR A 99 -0.21 12.06 8.86
CA THR A 99 -1.12 12.97 9.56
C THR A 99 -1.02 14.44 9.14
N GLY A 100 -0.16 14.78 8.16
CA GLY A 100 -0.04 16.10 7.58
C GLY A 100 -1.34 16.62 6.96
N MET A 101 -2.17 15.73 6.39
CA MET A 101 -3.52 16.09 5.91
C MET A 101 -4.47 16.47 7.06
N LEU A 102 -4.25 15.93 8.27
CA LEU A 102 -5.06 16.23 9.46
C LEU A 102 -4.50 17.40 10.28
N SER A 103 -3.35 17.96 9.89
CA SER A 103 -2.72 19.07 10.60
C SER A 103 -3.48 20.37 10.37
N MET A 104 -3.89 21.08 11.42
CA MET A 104 -4.54 22.40 11.30
C MET A 104 -3.60 23.52 10.80
N ASN A 105 -2.30 23.25 10.65
CA ASN A 105 -1.35 24.20 10.07
C ASN A 105 -1.40 24.16 8.54
N LEU A 106 -1.79 25.30 7.94
CA LEU A 106 -1.95 25.48 6.49
C LEU A 106 -0.66 25.25 5.69
N GLU A 107 0.49 25.75 6.17
CA GLU A 107 1.78 25.56 5.51
C GLU A 107 2.14 24.07 5.41
N LYS A 108 1.89 23.31 6.49
CA LYS A 108 2.11 21.85 6.49
C LYS A 108 1.17 21.13 5.53
N GLN A 109 -0.08 21.58 5.40
CA GLN A 109 -1.03 21.02 4.42
C GLN A 109 -0.61 21.35 2.98
N MET A 110 -0.16 22.58 2.72
CA MET A 110 0.32 23.01 1.41
C MET A 110 1.56 22.24 0.98
N ASN A 111 2.55 22.08 1.86
CA ASN A 111 3.76 21.30 1.58
C ASN A 111 3.41 19.82 1.31
N TYR A 112 2.47 19.26 2.07
CA TYR A 112 1.97 17.90 1.82
C TYR A 112 1.32 17.78 0.44
N ASN A 113 0.41 18.69 0.09
CA ASN A 113 -0.27 18.70 -1.20
C ASN A 113 0.71 18.90 -2.37
N TYR A 114 1.72 19.75 -2.19
CA TYR A 114 2.78 19.96 -3.16
C TYR A 114 3.55 18.67 -3.45
N HIS A 115 4.03 17.99 -2.41
CA HIS A 115 4.75 16.72 -2.57
C HIS A 115 3.87 15.61 -3.14
N MET A 116 2.60 15.52 -2.74
CA MET A 116 1.66 14.57 -3.35
C MET A 116 1.43 14.87 -4.84
N SER A 117 1.37 16.15 -5.21
CA SER A 117 1.23 16.57 -6.61
C SER A 117 2.46 16.19 -7.43
N GLN A 118 3.66 16.41 -6.90
CA GLN A 118 4.92 15.98 -7.53
C GLN A 118 4.99 14.46 -7.71
N LEU A 119 4.60 13.69 -6.68
CA LEU A 119 4.57 12.24 -6.79
C LEU A 119 3.59 11.77 -7.86
N ASN A 120 2.40 12.37 -7.93
CA ASN A 120 1.43 12.06 -8.98
C ASN A 120 1.98 12.36 -10.38
N GLN A 121 2.62 13.53 -10.57
CA GLN A 121 3.28 13.87 -11.84
C GLN A 121 4.37 12.85 -12.19
N ASN A 122 5.20 12.45 -11.23
CA ASN A 122 6.26 11.46 -11.44
C ASN A 122 5.69 10.08 -11.83
N PHE A 123 4.59 9.64 -11.23
CA PHE A 123 3.93 8.39 -11.60
C PHE A 123 3.31 8.45 -13.00
N ILE A 124 2.72 9.58 -13.40
CA ILE A 124 2.23 9.76 -14.78
C ILE A 124 3.39 9.63 -15.78
N ASN A 125 4.52 10.31 -15.53
CA ASN A 125 5.70 10.19 -16.38
C ASN A 125 6.24 8.77 -16.42
N THR A 126 6.26 8.09 -15.27
CA THR A 126 6.67 6.68 -15.18
C THR A 126 5.75 5.77 -16.00
N ALA A 127 4.44 6.03 -16.00
CA ALA A 127 3.47 5.28 -16.79
C ALA A 127 3.72 5.43 -18.29
N LEU A 128 3.97 6.66 -18.75
CA LEU A 128 4.31 6.95 -20.15
C LEU A 128 5.61 6.28 -20.57
N LEU A 129 6.67 6.41 -19.77
CA LEU A 129 7.96 5.77 -20.04
C LEU A 129 7.84 4.25 -20.07
N ASN A 130 7.06 3.66 -19.16
CA ASN A 130 6.83 2.22 -19.14
C ASN A 130 6.11 1.73 -20.40
N LYS A 131 5.13 2.51 -20.91
CA LYS A 131 4.47 2.20 -22.18
C LYS A 131 5.45 2.22 -23.35
N ILE A 132 6.33 3.22 -23.41
CA ILE A 132 7.38 3.31 -24.45
C ILE A 132 8.33 2.12 -24.38
N ILE A 133 8.77 1.73 -23.18
CA ILE A 133 9.66 0.57 -23.00
C ILE A 133 8.98 -0.71 -23.51
N ASN A 134 7.73 -0.97 -23.11
CA ASN A 134 7.00 -2.14 -23.57
C ASN A 134 6.83 -2.16 -25.10
N GLN A 135 6.55 -1.00 -25.72
CA GLN A 135 6.48 -0.89 -27.18
C GLN A 135 7.81 -1.19 -27.86
N ASN A 136 8.92 -0.74 -27.27
CA ASN A 136 10.26 -1.02 -27.80
C ASN A 136 10.61 -2.51 -27.69
N ASP A 137 10.25 -3.17 -26.60
CA ASP A 137 10.47 -4.61 -26.42
C ASP A 137 9.71 -5.41 -27.50
N GLU A 138 8.46 -5.05 -27.79
CA GLU A 138 7.66 -5.63 -28.87
C GLU A 138 8.29 -5.42 -30.25
N ILE A 139 8.78 -4.20 -30.54
CA ILE A 139 9.49 -3.91 -31.79
C ILE A 139 10.74 -4.78 -31.94
N ILE A 140 11.53 -4.94 -30.88
CA ILE A 140 12.75 -5.77 -30.89
C ILE A 140 12.40 -7.23 -31.17
N GLU A 141 11.32 -7.76 -30.58
CA GLU A 141 10.86 -9.13 -30.87
C GLU A 141 10.44 -9.30 -32.33
N LEU A 142 9.70 -8.34 -32.89
CA LEU A 142 9.30 -8.36 -34.30
C LEU A 142 10.51 -8.33 -35.24
N LEU A 143 11.53 -7.52 -34.94
CA LEU A 143 12.76 -7.44 -35.73
C LEU A 143 13.54 -8.76 -35.71
N LYS A 144 13.64 -9.43 -34.56
CA LYS A 144 14.24 -10.76 -34.46
C LYS A 144 13.50 -11.80 -35.30
N ILE A 145 12.17 -11.73 -35.39
CA ILE A 145 11.40 -12.66 -36.21
C ILE A 145 11.71 -12.45 -37.70
N ILE A 146 11.89 -11.19 -38.13
CA ILE A 146 12.23 -10.87 -39.52
C ILE A 146 13.64 -11.37 -39.84
N GLU A 147 14.62 -11.09 -38.98
CA GLU A 147 16.00 -11.56 -39.13
C GLU A 147 16.09 -13.09 -39.26
N ASN A 148 15.30 -13.84 -38.49
CA ASN A 148 15.28 -15.31 -38.54
C ASN A 148 14.47 -15.89 -39.72
N LYS A 149 13.81 -15.05 -40.52
CA LYS A 149 13.05 -15.47 -41.71
C LYS A 149 13.83 -15.28 -43.01
N GLU A 150 14.93 -14.55 -42.99
CA GLU A 150 15.93 -14.47 -44.07
C GLU A 150 16.98 -15.59 -43.92
#